data_AF-A0A6I1DUU8-F1
#
_entry.id   AF-A0A6I1DUU8-F1
#
_cell.length_a   1.000
_cell.length_b   1.000
_cell.length_c   1.000
_cell.angle_alpha   90.00
_cell.angle_beta   90.00
_cell.angle_gamma   90.00
#
_symmetry.space_group_name_H-M   'P 1'
#
loop_
_entity.id
_entity.type
_entity.pdbx_description
1 polymer ?
#
loop_
_entity_poly.entity_id
_entity_poly.type
_entity_poly.pdbx_seq_one_letter_code
_entity_poly.pdbx_strand_id
1 'polypeptide(L)'
;MSKITREDIQIIGRCSNWSENGVSKTLAHTVYADKSSWLAFLRILFLGIGASFTVAGIIFFFAYNWADLNKFVKLGLLEGLVLLVALGVLFFKTNPLIKKTLLAAAAVLVGASLAVFGQVYQTGANAYDFFLAWVLFISLWVIISRFAPLWIIYIALINTTIFLYADQVAQDWSEFFVINFLFVVNLFFLIGFLLISKFKPDRKFPAWSTHLLALAITVIGTIGISMGIFEDPEPLFWILFVLVGISYGLGIWYGLKAHNTFYLAIISFSVILIICTLLLRVSEGAGMLFIIGLFIIGSVTVLIKILMELQRKWTR
;
A
#
# COMPACT_ATOMS: atom_id res chain seq x y z
N MET A 1 -34.11 -3.43 -18.00
CA MET A 1 -34.55 -4.47 -17.05
C MET A 1 -34.83 -3.81 -15.70
N SER A 2 -36.00 -4.09 -15.11
CA SER A 2 -36.44 -3.51 -13.83
C SER A 2 -35.48 -3.89 -12.70
N LYS A 3 -35.35 -3.01 -11.71
CA LYS A 3 -34.46 -3.22 -10.56
C LYS A 3 -35.10 -4.30 -9.67
N ILE A 4 -34.47 -5.46 -9.53
CA ILE A 4 -34.92 -6.47 -8.55
C ILE A 4 -34.68 -5.89 -7.15
N THR A 5 -35.77 -5.55 -6.47
CA THR A 5 -35.80 -5.07 -5.10
C THR A 5 -35.80 -6.24 -4.11
N ARG A 6 -35.60 -5.97 -2.83
CA ARG A 6 -35.68 -7.02 -1.80
C ARG A 6 -37.09 -7.64 -1.74
N GLU A 7 -38.12 -6.86 -2.03
CA GLU A 7 -39.49 -7.32 -2.18
C GLU A 7 -39.64 -8.23 -3.40
N ASP A 8 -39.03 -7.88 -4.54
CA ASP A 8 -39.01 -8.76 -5.72
C ASP A 8 -38.30 -10.08 -5.43
N ILE A 9 -37.18 -10.07 -4.68
CA ILE A 9 -36.51 -11.31 -4.25
C ILE A 9 -37.42 -12.13 -3.33
N GLN A 10 -38.19 -11.49 -2.45
CA GLN A 10 -39.15 -12.17 -1.57
C GLN A 10 -40.35 -12.73 -2.35
N ILE A 11 -40.86 -12.00 -3.34
CA ILE A 11 -41.96 -12.43 -4.21
C ILE A 11 -41.48 -13.55 -5.13
N ILE A 12 -40.31 -13.41 -5.76
CA ILE A 12 -39.66 -14.47 -6.53
C ILE A 12 -39.43 -15.67 -5.61
N GLY A 13 -38.95 -15.50 -4.38
CA GLY A 13 -38.78 -16.58 -3.42
C GLY A 13 -40.09 -17.30 -3.08
N ARG A 14 -41.20 -16.57 -2.95
CA ARG A 14 -42.55 -17.14 -2.69
C ARG A 14 -43.17 -17.82 -3.91
N CYS A 15 -42.86 -17.35 -5.11
CA CYS A 15 -43.39 -17.87 -6.38
C CYS A 15 -42.39 -18.78 -7.11
N SER A 16 -41.23 -19.03 -6.51
CA SER A 16 -40.16 -19.82 -7.08
C SER A 16 -40.42 -21.30 -6.87
N ASN A 17 -40.27 -22.08 -7.93
CA ASN A 17 -40.26 -23.53 -7.89
C ASN A 17 -38.86 -24.11 -7.58
N TRP A 18 -37.86 -23.27 -7.27
CA TRP A 18 -36.58 -23.77 -6.79
C TRP A 18 -36.76 -24.50 -5.47
N SER A 19 -36.28 -25.74 -5.45
CA SER A 19 -36.15 -26.50 -4.22
C SER A 19 -35.19 -25.81 -3.26
N GLU A 20 -35.42 -25.99 -1.97
CA GLU A 20 -34.50 -25.57 -0.90
C GLU A 20 -33.06 -26.04 -1.17
N ASN A 21 -32.91 -27.28 -1.66
CA ASN A 21 -31.63 -27.82 -2.10
C ASN A 21 -31.00 -27.05 -3.27
N GLY A 22 -31.80 -26.59 -4.24
CA GLY A 22 -31.31 -25.78 -5.37
C GLY A 22 -30.82 -24.39 -4.95
N VAL A 23 -31.57 -23.72 -4.06
CA VAL A 23 -31.18 -22.44 -3.46
C VAL A 23 -29.88 -22.59 -2.66
N SER A 24 -29.83 -23.58 -1.77
CA SER A 24 -28.67 -23.86 -0.92
C SER A 24 -27.42 -24.16 -1.74
N LYS A 25 -27.55 -25.00 -2.78
CA LYS A 25 -26.44 -25.33 -3.69
C LYS A 25 -25.94 -24.12 -4.46
N THR A 26 -26.84 -23.23 -4.90
CA THR A 26 -26.46 -22.01 -5.61
C THR A 26 -25.73 -21.05 -4.68
N LEU A 27 -26.28 -20.76 -3.50
CA LEU A 27 -25.64 -19.89 -2.51
C LEU A 27 -24.26 -20.40 -2.09
N ALA A 28 -24.12 -21.71 -1.89
CA ALA A 28 -22.85 -22.36 -1.56
C ALA A 28 -21.81 -22.25 -2.69
N HIS A 29 -22.24 -22.11 -3.95
CA HIS A 29 -21.35 -22.06 -5.10
C HIS A 29 -21.02 -20.63 -5.57
N THR A 30 -21.94 -19.67 -5.42
CA THR A 30 -21.78 -18.31 -5.95
C THR A 30 -21.55 -17.24 -4.89
N VAL A 31 -21.98 -17.45 -3.65
CA VAL A 31 -21.94 -16.42 -2.60
C VAL A 31 -20.97 -16.80 -1.48
N TYR A 32 -21.07 -18.02 -0.97
CA TYR A 32 -20.25 -18.46 0.15
C TYR A 32 -18.89 -18.97 -0.31
N ALA A 33 -17.86 -18.61 0.45
CA ALA A 33 -16.54 -19.19 0.27
C ALA A 33 -16.60 -20.67 0.67
N ASP A 34 -16.19 -21.54 -0.25
CA ASP A 34 -16.13 -22.96 -0.03
C ASP A 34 -14.92 -23.33 0.86
N LYS A 35 -14.88 -24.60 1.30
CA LYS A 35 -13.78 -25.11 2.14
C LYS A 35 -12.41 -24.91 1.48
N SER A 36 -12.31 -25.05 0.15
CA SER A 36 -11.03 -24.90 -0.55
C SER A 36 -10.54 -23.46 -0.55
N SER A 37 -11.43 -22.48 -0.74
CA SER A 37 -11.12 -21.05 -0.64
C SER A 37 -10.65 -20.67 0.75
N TRP A 38 -11.32 -21.16 1.80
CA TRP A 38 -10.90 -20.94 3.19
C TRP A 38 -9.51 -21.52 3.48
N LEU A 39 -9.24 -22.75 3.02
CA LEU A 39 -7.92 -23.36 3.18
C LEU A 39 -6.83 -22.59 2.44
N ALA A 40 -7.11 -22.08 1.24
CA ALA A 40 -6.17 -21.26 0.48
C ALA A 40 -5.87 -19.93 1.21
N PHE A 41 -6.91 -19.27 1.73
CA PHE A 41 -6.77 -18.06 2.55
C PHE A 41 -5.92 -18.32 3.79
N LEU A 42 -6.27 -19.33 4.59
CA LEU A 42 -5.54 -19.69 5.81
C LEU A 42 -4.09 -20.06 5.51
N ARG A 43 -3.81 -20.75 4.40
CA ARG A 43 -2.45 -21.07 3.99
C ARG A 43 -1.62 -19.81 3.72
N ILE A 44 -2.18 -18.82 3.02
CA ILE A 44 -1.49 -17.55 2.75
C ILE A 44 -1.31 -16.76 4.05
N LEU A 45 -2.36 -16.70 4.87
CA LEU A 45 -2.36 -15.99 6.15
C LEU A 45 -1.30 -16.55 7.10
N PHE A 46 -1.31 -17.86 7.35
CA PHE A 46 -0.36 -18.50 8.26
C PHE A 46 1.07 -18.48 7.73
N LEU A 47 1.26 -18.60 6.41
CA LEU A 47 2.58 -18.43 5.82
C LEU A 47 3.11 -17.00 6.01
N GLY A 48 2.27 -15.99 5.79
CA GLY A 48 2.62 -14.59 5.97
C GLY A 48 2.92 -14.23 7.43
N ILE A 49 2.02 -14.59 8.35
CA ILE A 49 2.17 -14.33 9.78
C ILE A 49 3.35 -15.13 10.34
N GLY A 50 3.49 -16.41 9.98
CA GLY A 50 4.60 -17.25 10.42
C GLY A 50 5.96 -16.71 10.00
N ALA A 51 6.11 -16.29 8.74
CA ALA A 51 7.33 -15.64 8.28
C ALA A 51 7.59 -14.31 9.02
N SER A 52 6.56 -13.49 9.19
CA SER A 52 6.67 -12.18 9.85
C SER A 52 7.08 -12.31 11.32
N PHE A 53 6.44 -13.22 12.07
CA PHE A 53 6.79 -13.50 13.47
C PHE A 53 8.14 -14.18 13.62
N THR A 54 8.56 -14.99 12.65
CA THR A 54 9.92 -15.57 12.66
C THR A 54 10.96 -14.44 12.55
N VAL A 55 10.80 -13.52 11.59
CA VAL A 55 11.71 -12.39 11.43
C VAL A 55 11.67 -11.46 12.65
N ALA A 56 10.49 -11.16 13.18
CA ALA A 56 10.35 -10.37 14.40
C ALA A 56 11.02 -11.04 15.61
N GLY A 57 10.83 -12.35 15.77
CA GLY A 57 11.47 -13.15 16.81
C GLY A 57 13.00 -13.13 16.70
N ILE A 58 13.55 -13.18 15.48
CA ILE A 58 14.98 -13.01 15.25
C ILE A 58 15.43 -11.61 15.72
N ILE A 59 14.74 -10.54 15.30
CA ILE A 59 15.08 -9.17 15.72
C ILE A 59 15.05 -9.05 17.26
N PHE A 60 14.00 -9.56 17.92
CA PHE A 60 13.90 -9.53 19.38
C PHE A 60 14.93 -10.41 20.08
N PHE A 61 15.32 -11.54 19.50
CA PHE A 61 16.41 -12.37 20.01
C PHE A 61 17.71 -11.55 20.08
N PHE A 62 18.05 -10.81 19.02
CA PHE A 62 19.23 -9.94 19.01
C PHE A 62 19.10 -8.79 20.00
N ALA A 63 17.92 -8.17 20.08
CA ALA A 63 17.68 -7.07 21.01
C ALA A 63 17.84 -7.53 22.47
N TYR A 64 17.28 -8.69 22.83
CA TYR A 64 17.35 -9.24 24.19
C TYR A 64 18.75 -9.71 24.55
N ASN A 65 19.41 -10.48 23.67
CA ASN A 65 20.75 -11.04 23.93
C ASN A 65 21.89 -10.09 23.55
N TRP A 66 21.61 -8.79 23.35
CA TRP A 66 22.58 -7.87 22.79
C TRP A 66 23.86 -7.75 23.63
N ALA A 67 23.73 -7.68 24.95
CA ALA A 67 24.88 -7.53 25.85
C ALA A 67 25.75 -8.80 25.92
N ASP A 68 25.13 -9.98 25.80
CA ASP A 68 25.80 -11.27 26.02
C ASP A 68 26.47 -11.83 24.77
N LEU A 69 26.08 -11.36 23.58
CA LEU A 69 26.63 -11.83 22.31
C LEU A 69 27.90 -11.06 21.91
N ASN A 70 28.97 -11.81 21.62
CA ASN A 70 30.16 -11.25 20.98
C ASN A 70 29.83 -10.70 19.57
N LYS A 71 30.49 -9.61 19.16
CA LYS A 71 30.33 -8.99 17.83
C LYS A 71 30.40 -9.99 16.65
N PHE A 72 31.31 -10.97 16.69
CA PHE A 72 31.46 -11.94 15.61
C PHE A 72 30.29 -12.93 15.56
N VAL A 73 29.77 -13.31 16.72
CA VAL A 73 28.57 -14.16 16.82
C VAL A 73 27.36 -13.40 16.29
N LYS A 74 27.24 -12.11 16.64
CA LYS A 74 26.13 -11.28 16.15
C LYS A 74 26.06 -11.25 14.62
N LEU A 75 27.19 -10.88 13.99
CA LEU A 75 27.29 -10.79 12.54
C LEU A 75 27.21 -12.17 11.88
N GLY A 76 27.93 -13.16 12.41
CA GLY A 76 27.97 -14.51 11.85
C GLY A 76 26.61 -15.22 11.85
N LEU A 77 25.83 -15.07 12.93
CA LEU A 77 24.48 -15.63 12.99
C LEU A 77 23.55 -15.00 11.95
N LEU A 78 23.60 -13.68 11.81
CA LEU A 78 22.65 -12.95 10.97
C LEU A 78 22.97 -13.10 9.49
N GLU A 79 24.25 -12.94 9.11
CA GLU A 79 24.73 -13.20 7.74
C GLU A 79 24.55 -14.69 7.37
N GLY A 80 24.87 -15.60 8.30
CA GLY A 80 24.63 -17.03 8.11
C GLY A 80 23.16 -17.34 7.87
N LEU A 81 22.25 -16.67 8.58
CA LEU A 81 20.81 -16.85 8.42
C LEU A 81 20.30 -16.26 7.09
N VAL A 82 20.79 -15.10 6.67
CA VAL A 82 20.50 -14.54 5.33
C VAL A 82 20.95 -15.51 4.24
N LEU A 83 22.19 -16.03 4.33
CA LEU A 83 22.73 -17.00 3.38
C LEU A 83 21.91 -18.29 3.37
N LEU A 84 21.59 -18.86 4.53
CA LEU A 84 20.80 -20.09 4.63
C LEU A 84 19.41 -19.92 3.99
N VAL A 85 18.72 -18.81 4.24
CA VAL A 85 17.42 -18.54 3.62
C VAL A 85 17.56 -18.34 2.11
N ALA A 86 18.56 -17.60 1.65
CA ALA A 86 18.82 -17.38 0.23
C ALA A 86 19.13 -18.70 -0.51
N LEU A 87 19.98 -19.55 0.07
CA LEU A 87 20.27 -20.89 -0.46
C LEU A 87 19.01 -21.76 -0.46
N GLY A 88 18.18 -21.69 0.59
CA GLY A 88 16.88 -22.38 0.63
C GLY A 88 15.95 -21.98 -0.50
N VAL A 89 15.89 -20.69 -0.86
CA VAL A 89 15.12 -20.19 -2.00
C VAL A 89 15.60 -20.80 -3.32
N LEU A 90 16.92 -20.93 -3.50
CA LEU A 90 17.52 -21.49 -4.71
C LEU A 90 17.33 -23.00 -4.82
N PHE A 91 17.68 -23.75 -3.77
CA PHE A 91 17.79 -25.21 -3.84
C PHE A 91 16.51 -25.95 -3.49
N PHE A 92 15.64 -25.41 -2.64
CA PHE A 92 14.44 -26.15 -2.26
C PHE A 92 13.45 -26.24 -3.43
N LYS A 93 12.97 -27.45 -3.75
CA LYS A 93 11.91 -27.66 -4.75
C LYS A 93 10.55 -27.56 -4.05
N THR A 94 10.10 -26.34 -3.77
CA THR A 94 8.85 -26.06 -3.04
C THR A 94 7.90 -25.19 -3.86
N ASN A 95 6.70 -24.96 -3.30
CA ASN A 95 5.72 -24.05 -3.86
C ASN A 95 6.32 -22.65 -4.12
N PRO A 96 6.11 -22.05 -5.32
CA PRO A 96 6.59 -20.71 -5.65
C PRO A 96 6.23 -19.63 -4.61
N LEU A 97 5.06 -19.74 -3.98
CA LEU A 97 4.64 -18.80 -2.93
C LEU A 97 5.57 -18.85 -1.72
N ILE A 98 5.95 -20.05 -1.27
CA ILE A 98 6.87 -20.22 -0.14
C ILE A 98 8.24 -19.62 -0.48
N LYS A 99 8.75 -19.86 -1.69
CA LYS A 99 10.01 -19.25 -2.15
C LYS A 99 9.96 -17.73 -2.13
N LYS A 100 8.86 -17.14 -2.62
CA LYS A 100 8.66 -15.68 -2.62
C LYS A 100 8.57 -15.13 -1.20
N THR A 101 7.88 -15.81 -0.29
CA THR A 101 7.82 -15.42 1.13
C THR A 101 9.18 -15.53 1.80
N LEU A 102 9.94 -16.60 1.56
CA LEU A 102 11.31 -16.76 2.09
C LEU A 102 12.24 -15.67 1.55
N LEU A 103 12.13 -15.32 0.27
CA LEU A 103 12.91 -14.23 -0.32
C LEU A 103 12.54 -12.87 0.30
N ALA A 104 11.26 -12.65 0.61
CA ALA A 104 10.83 -11.45 1.32
C ALA A 104 11.37 -11.42 2.76
N ALA A 105 11.36 -12.56 3.47
CA ALA A 105 11.96 -12.67 4.78
C ALA A 105 13.48 -12.40 4.74
N ALA A 106 14.20 -12.98 3.76
CA ALA A 106 15.61 -12.72 3.53
C ALA A 106 15.88 -11.23 3.28
N ALA A 107 15.05 -10.57 2.46
CA ALA A 107 15.18 -9.15 2.19
C ALA A 107 15.02 -8.30 3.47
N VAL A 108 14.17 -8.70 4.42
CA VAL A 108 14.06 -8.01 5.71
C VAL A 108 15.26 -8.30 6.62
N LEU A 109 15.76 -9.53 6.59
CA LEU A 109 16.94 -9.94 7.35
C LEU A 109 18.23 -9.24 6.88
N VAL A 110 18.32 -8.86 5.60
CA VAL A 110 19.38 -7.96 5.12
C VAL A 110 19.34 -6.63 5.88
N GLY A 111 18.15 -6.03 6.05
CA GLY A 111 18.00 -4.82 6.87
C GLY A 111 18.41 -5.02 8.33
N ALA A 112 18.02 -6.15 8.93
CA ALA A 112 18.49 -6.51 10.26
C ALA A 112 20.02 -6.62 10.31
N SER A 113 20.65 -7.22 9.28
CA SER A 113 22.10 -7.39 9.17
C SER A 113 22.82 -6.05 9.14
N LEU A 114 22.33 -5.12 8.31
CA LEU A 114 22.83 -3.75 8.23
C LEU A 114 22.67 -3.00 9.57
N ALA A 115 21.55 -3.17 10.27
CA ALA A 115 21.31 -2.52 11.55
C ALA A 115 22.28 -3.03 12.64
N VAL A 116 22.48 -4.36 12.71
CA VAL A 116 23.45 -4.96 13.63
C VAL A 116 24.86 -4.51 13.30
N PHE A 117 25.23 -4.45 12.02
CA PHE A 117 26.53 -3.95 11.59
C PHE A 117 26.76 -2.50 12.03
N GLY A 118 25.79 -1.62 11.77
CA GLY A 118 25.86 -0.21 12.17
C GLY A 118 26.00 -0.03 13.67
N GLN A 119 25.27 -0.81 14.47
CA GLN A 119 25.34 -0.75 15.94
C GLN A 119 26.64 -1.35 16.51
N VAL A 120 27.14 -2.46 15.94
CA VAL A 120 28.38 -3.11 16.41
C VAL A 120 29.60 -2.23 16.17
N TYR A 121 29.69 -1.61 14.99
CA TYR A 121 30.83 -0.80 14.60
C TYR A 121 30.65 0.70 14.86
N GLN A 122 29.47 1.12 15.32
CA GLN A 122 29.13 2.51 15.61
C GLN A 122 29.59 3.44 14.48
N THR A 123 29.20 3.11 13.25
CA THR A 123 29.75 3.72 12.03
C THR A 123 29.50 5.22 11.93
N GLY A 124 28.69 5.81 12.82
CA GLY A 124 28.32 7.22 12.79
C GLY A 124 27.57 7.63 11.51
N ALA A 125 27.17 6.64 10.70
CA ALA A 125 26.52 6.87 9.42
C ALA A 125 25.10 7.39 9.64
N ASN A 126 24.63 8.18 8.67
CA ASN A 126 23.27 8.70 8.69
C ASN A 126 22.26 7.56 8.53
N ALA A 127 21.04 7.76 9.03
CA ALA A 127 19.98 6.77 8.84
C ALA A 127 19.66 6.58 7.35
N TYR A 128 19.80 7.63 6.53
CA TYR A 128 19.61 7.52 5.09
C TYR A 128 20.57 6.49 4.46
N ASP A 129 21.85 6.43 4.88
CA ASP A 129 22.84 5.48 4.33
C ASP A 129 22.40 4.03 4.59
N PHE A 130 21.83 3.78 5.77
CA PHE A 130 21.28 2.47 6.15
C PHE A 130 20.13 2.05 5.21
N PHE A 131 19.15 2.93 4.99
CA PHE A 131 18.02 2.61 4.11
C PHE A 131 18.44 2.53 2.64
N LEU A 132 19.36 3.38 2.18
CA LEU A 132 19.90 3.32 0.83
C LEU A 132 20.62 1.99 0.57
N ALA A 133 21.52 1.59 1.48
CA ALA A 133 22.21 0.31 1.39
C ALA A 133 21.20 -0.85 1.35
N TRP A 134 20.17 -0.80 2.19
CA TRP A 134 19.11 -1.81 2.20
C TRP A 134 18.38 -1.89 0.86
N VAL A 135 17.96 -0.76 0.28
CA VAL A 135 17.36 -0.69 -1.05
C VAL A 135 18.27 -1.36 -2.07
N LEU A 136 19.54 -0.93 -2.15
CA LEU A 136 20.51 -1.44 -3.14
C LEU A 136 20.70 -2.96 -3.04
N PHE A 137 20.87 -3.50 -1.83
CA PHE A 137 21.12 -4.92 -1.64
C PHE A 137 19.92 -5.80 -2.03
N ILE A 138 18.69 -5.32 -1.87
CA ILE A 138 17.50 -6.11 -2.20
C ILE A 138 16.93 -5.82 -3.60
N SER A 139 17.39 -4.77 -4.30
CA SER A 139 16.86 -4.36 -5.62
C SER A 139 16.73 -5.53 -6.60
N LEU A 140 17.80 -6.31 -6.77
CA LEU A 140 17.80 -7.44 -7.70
C LEU A 140 16.79 -8.51 -7.28
N TRP A 141 16.67 -8.77 -5.98
CA TRP A 141 15.75 -9.78 -5.44
C TRP A 141 14.31 -9.37 -5.66
N VAL A 142 13.98 -8.08 -5.45
CA VAL A 142 12.65 -7.53 -5.68
C VAL A 142 12.24 -7.69 -7.15
N ILE A 143 13.12 -7.32 -8.08
CA ILE A 143 12.88 -7.42 -9.52
C ILE A 143 12.62 -8.88 -9.96
N ILE A 144 13.44 -9.82 -9.48
CA ILE A 144 13.34 -11.23 -9.84
C ILE A 144 12.11 -11.90 -9.19
N SER A 145 11.80 -11.55 -7.94
CA SER A 145 10.75 -12.21 -7.14
C SER A 145 9.36 -12.11 -7.77
N ARG A 146 9.07 -10.98 -8.44
CA ARG A 146 7.72 -10.61 -8.90
C ARG A 146 6.69 -10.87 -7.80
N PHE A 147 7.00 -10.42 -6.59
CA PHE A 147 6.15 -10.62 -5.42
C PHE A 147 5.67 -9.28 -4.90
N ALA A 148 4.36 -9.03 -5.01
CA ALA A 148 3.78 -7.73 -4.69
C ALA A 148 4.08 -7.25 -3.26
N PRO A 149 4.00 -8.08 -2.19
CA PRO A 149 4.38 -7.64 -0.84
C PRO A 149 5.83 -7.16 -0.74
N LEU A 150 6.78 -7.86 -1.38
CA LEU A 150 8.18 -7.47 -1.38
C LEU A 150 8.41 -6.17 -2.17
N TRP A 151 7.69 -5.95 -3.27
CA TRP A 151 7.71 -4.66 -3.97
C TRP A 151 7.18 -3.51 -3.11
N ILE A 152 6.12 -3.73 -2.33
CA ILE A 152 5.59 -2.69 -1.43
C ILE A 152 6.62 -2.33 -0.34
N ILE A 153 7.28 -3.32 0.26
CA ILE A 153 8.39 -3.08 1.20
C ILE A 153 9.50 -2.27 0.52
N TYR A 154 9.89 -2.66 -0.70
CA TYR A 154 10.91 -1.97 -1.46
C TYR A 154 10.57 -0.51 -1.75
N ILE A 155 9.34 -0.23 -2.18
CA ILE A 155 8.88 1.14 -2.45
C ILE A 155 8.82 1.94 -1.15
N ALA A 156 8.38 1.33 -0.03
CA ALA A 156 8.42 1.99 1.27
C ALA A 156 9.85 2.37 1.67
N LEU A 157 10.82 1.45 1.50
CA LEU A 157 12.24 1.72 1.76
C LEU A 157 12.79 2.85 0.87
N ILE A 158 12.41 2.91 -0.41
CA ILE A 158 12.78 4.02 -1.30
C ILE A 158 12.21 5.35 -0.78
N ASN A 159 10.92 5.39 -0.43
CA ASN A 159 10.29 6.59 0.12
C ASN A 159 10.99 7.05 1.41
N THR A 160 11.27 6.12 2.33
CA THR A 160 11.99 6.41 3.57
C THR A 160 13.41 6.92 3.29
N THR A 161 14.11 6.32 2.31
CA THR A 161 15.45 6.77 1.90
C THR A 161 15.42 8.20 1.38
N ILE A 162 14.47 8.53 0.51
CA ILE A 162 14.32 9.88 -0.06
C ILE A 162 14.02 10.90 1.05
N PHE A 163 13.08 10.58 1.94
CA PHE A 163 12.71 11.46 3.04
C PHE A 163 13.90 11.71 3.99
N LEU A 164 14.60 10.65 4.41
CA LEU A 164 15.76 10.79 5.30
C LEU A 164 16.95 11.46 4.62
N TYR A 165 17.13 11.29 3.31
CA TYR A 165 18.18 11.98 2.58
C TYR A 165 17.95 13.50 2.57
N ALA A 166 16.70 13.92 2.33
CA ALA A 166 16.33 15.33 2.39
C ALA A 166 16.54 15.92 3.80
N ASP A 167 16.14 15.19 4.84
CA ASP A 167 16.27 15.62 6.24
C ASP A 167 17.74 15.69 6.72
N GLN A 168 18.55 14.70 6.36
CA GLN A 168 19.89 14.50 6.97
C GLN A 168 21.05 15.02 6.12
N VAL A 169 20.88 15.12 4.79
CA VAL A 169 21.98 15.43 3.86
C VAL A 169 21.65 16.65 2.99
N ALA A 170 20.50 16.64 2.31
CA ALA A 170 20.08 17.68 1.39
C ALA A 170 19.15 18.70 2.07
N GLN A 171 19.63 19.34 3.14
CA GLN A 171 18.87 20.30 3.94
C GLN A 171 18.47 21.56 3.15
N ASP A 172 19.06 21.78 1.98
CA ASP A 172 18.74 22.85 1.04
C ASP A 172 17.50 22.56 0.18
N TRP A 173 17.01 21.32 0.17
CA TRP A 173 15.78 20.98 -0.55
C TRP A 173 14.55 21.54 0.15
N SER A 174 13.72 22.28 -0.57
CA SER A 174 12.43 22.72 -0.02
C SER A 174 11.49 21.53 0.21
N GLU A 175 10.59 21.67 1.18
CA GLU A 175 9.60 20.63 1.50
C GLU A 175 8.75 20.27 0.27
N PHE A 176 8.35 21.26 -0.53
CA PHE A 176 7.62 21.03 -1.78
C PHE A 176 8.45 20.23 -2.79
N PHE A 177 9.76 20.41 -2.88
CA PHE A 177 10.59 19.60 -3.76
C PHE A 177 10.54 18.13 -3.35
N VAL A 178 10.70 17.85 -2.06
CA VAL A 178 10.67 16.49 -1.51
C VAL A 178 9.31 15.83 -1.76
N ILE A 179 8.21 16.55 -1.51
CA ILE A 179 6.85 16.03 -1.74
C ILE A 179 6.60 15.76 -3.22
N ASN A 180 6.99 16.68 -4.11
CA ASN A 180 6.91 16.47 -5.56
C ASN A 180 7.70 15.23 -5.99
N PHE A 181 8.92 15.07 -5.47
CA PHE A 181 9.79 13.95 -5.82
C PHE A 181 9.19 12.61 -5.34
N LEU A 182 8.73 12.54 -4.09
CA LEU A 182 8.02 11.37 -3.55
C LEU A 182 6.77 11.06 -4.39
N PHE A 183 5.97 12.07 -4.73
CA PHE A 183 4.78 11.92 -5.55
C PHE A 183 5.11 11.30 -6.91
N VAL A 184 6.10 11.85 -7.62
CA VAL A 184 6.53 11.37 -8.94
C VAL A 184 7.09 9.95 -8.87
N VAL A 185 7.91 9.63 -7.87
CA VAL A 185 8.46 8.27 -7.68
C VAL A 185 7.35 7.24 -7.46
N ASN A 186 6.37 7.52 -6.60
CA ASN A 186 5.26 6.60 -6.39
C ASN A 186 4.36 6.49 -7.63
N LEU A 187 4.12 7.60 -8.33
CA LEU A 187 3.37 7.61 -9.59
C LEU A 187 4.07 6.75 -10.66
N PHE A 188 5.39 6.82 -10.76
CA PHE A 188 6.19 5.97 -11.63
C PHE A 188 5.96 4.48 -11.34
N PHE A 189 5.98 4.07 -10.07
CA PHE A 189 5.70 2.68 -9.69
C PHE A 189 4.26 2.26 -9.99
N LEU A 190 3.27 3.10 -9.70
CA LEU A 190 1.87 2.80 -10.01
C LEU A 190 1.66 2.60 -11.52
N ILE A 191 2.17 3.54 -12.34
CA ILE A 191 2.11 3.43 -13.80
C ILE A 191 2.83 2.17 -14.25
N GLY A 192 4.02 1.88 -13.73
CA GLY A 192 4.76 0.65 -14.01
C GLY A 192 3.94 -0.61 -13.74
N PHE A 193 3.26 -0.69 -12.59
CA PHE A 193 2.42 -1.84 -12.23
C PHE A 193 1.22 -1.99 -13.17
N LEU A 194 0.57 -0.88 -13.53
CA LEU A 194 -0.57 -0.88 -14.45
C LEU A 194 -0.14 -1.27 -15.87
N LEU A 195 0.99 -0.75 -16.37
CA LEU A 195 1.52 -1.08 -17.69
C LEU A 195 1.96 -2.53 -17.77
N ILE A 196 2.68 -3.05 -16.76
CA ILE A 196 3.06 -4.47 -16.71
C ILE A 196 1.81 -5.34 -16.69
N SER A 197 0.80 -4.99 -15.90
CA SER A 197 -0.46 -5.74 -15.81
C SER A 197 -1.27 -5.70 -17.11
N LYS A 198 -1.14 -4.64 -17.90
CA LYS A 198 -1.81 -4.49 -19.20
C LYS A 198 -1.09 -5.24 -20.33
N PHE A 199 0.24 -5.11 -20.42
CA PHE A 199 1.03 -5.66 -21.52
C PHE A 199 1.56 -7.07 -21.27
N LYS A 200 1.63 -7.50 -20.01
CA LYS A 200 2.09 -8.85 -19.62
C LYS A 200 1.10 -9.45 -18.61
N PRO A 201 -0.06 -9.97 -19.07
CA PRO A 201 -1.09 -10.53 -18.20
C PRO A 201 -0.57 -11.61 -17.23
N ASP A 202 0.39 -12.43 -17.68
CA ASP A 202 1.04 -13.47 -16.86
C ASP A 202 1.86 -12.92 -15.68
N ARG A 203 2.16 -11.62 -15.69
CA ARG A 203 2.93 -10.91 -14.67
C ARG A 203 2.09 -9.82 -13.98
N LYS A 204 0.77 -9.96 -14.02
CA LYS A 204 -0.16 -9.01 -13.44
C LYS A 204 0.08 -8.83 -11.94
N PHE A 205 0.12 -7.57 -11.51
CA PHE A 205 0.12 -7.23 -10.10
C PHE A 205 -1.28 -7.37 -9.50
N PRO A 206 -1.41 -7.85 -8.26
CA PRO A 206 -2.70 -7.90 -7.57
C PRO A 206 -3.32 -6.51 -7.41
N ALA A 207 -4.65 -6.42 -7.51
CA ALA A 207 -5.37 -5.14 -7.39
C ALA A 207 -5.09 -4.41 -6.06
N TRP A 208 -4.96 -5.15 -4.95
CA TRP A 208 -4.65 -4.54 -3.64
C TRP A 208 -3.33 -3.76 -3.65
N SER A 209 -2.34 -4.18 -4.45
CA SER A 209 -1.03 -3.51 -4.51
C SER A 209 -1.08 -2.20 -5.30
N THR A 210 -1.85 -2.14 -6.39
CA THR A 210 -2.07 -0.90 -7.13
C THR A 210 -2.98 0.04 -6.35
N HIS A 211 -3.97 -0.49 -5.62
CA HIS A 211 -4.79 0.28 -4.69
C HIS A 211 -3.97 0.90 -3.56
N LEU A 212 -3.05 0.16 -2.97
CA LEU A 212 -2.17 0.69 -1.92
C LEU A 212 -1.26 1.82 -2.44
N LEU A 213 -0.68 1.66 -3.63
CA LEU A 213 0.12 2.73 -4.26
C LEU A 213 -0.72 3.95 -4.63
N ALA A 214 -1.91 3.75 -5.18
CA ALA A 214 -2.83 4.84 -5.47
C ALA A 214 -3.21 5.61 -4.20
N LEU A 215 -3.49 4.89 -3.10
CA LEU A 215 -3.74 5.50 -1.79
C LEU A 215 -2.53 6.31 -1.32
N ALA A 216 -1.31 5.77 -1.39
CA ALA A 216 -0.10 6.47 -0.98
C ALA A 216 0.12 7.77 -1.78
N ILE A 217 -0.04 7.73 -3.11
CA ILE A 217 0.07 8.91 -3.98
C ILE A 217 -0.98 9.95 -3.61
N THR A 218 -2.24 9.54 -3.42
CA THR A 218 -3.32 10.42 -2.99
C THR A 218 -3.03 11.05 -1.63
N VAL A 219 -2.50 10.29 -0.66
CA VAL A 219 -2.12 10.83 0.65
C VAL A 219 -1.01 11.86 0.53
N ILE A 220 0.07 11.56 -0.21
CA ILE A 220 1.19 12.49 -0.44
C ILE A 220 0.68 13.77 -1.11
N GLY A 221 -0.13 13.65 -2.16
CA GLY A 221 -0.73 14.79 -2.86
C GLY A 221 -1.66 15.62 -1.98
N THR A 222 -2.45 14.96 -1.13
CA THR A 222 -3.34 15.65 -0.16
C THR A 222 -2.51 16.45 0.83
N ILE A 223 -1.49 15.83 1.45
CA ILE A 223 -0.60 16.48 2.41
C ILE A 223 0.06 17.70 1.79
N GLY A 224 0.65 17.55 0.60
CA GLY A 224 1.36 18.66 -0.05
C GLY A 224 0.45 19.80 -0.50
N ILE A 225 -0.75 19.52 -1.02
CA ILE A 225 -1.71 20.60 -1.32
C ILE A 225 -2.17 21.27 -0.02
N SER A 226 -2.46 20.50 1.02
CA SER A 226 -2.89 21.03 2.31
C SER A 226 -1.82 21.90 2.96
N MET A 227 -0.54 21.54 2.88
CA MET A 227 0.58 22.36 3.33
C MET A 227 0.65 23.69 2.57
N GLY A 228 0.62 23.64 1.23
CA GLY A 228 0.68 24.85 0.41
C GLY A 228 -0.55 25.77 0.47
N ILE A 229 -1.64 25.35 1.11
CA ILE A 229 -2.75 26.26 1.46
C ILE A 229 -2.38 27.20 2.62
N PHE A 230 -1.50 26.76 3.53
CA PHE A 230 -1.09 27.56 4.70
C PHE A 230 0.21 28.34 4.50
N GLU A 231 1.07 27.86 3.60
CA GLU A 231 2.36 28.46 3.29
C GLU A 231 2.26 29.51 2.18
N ASP A 232 3.32 30.32 2.04
CA ASP A 232 3.40 31.32 0.99
C ASP A 232 3.54 30.67 -0.40
N PRO A 233 2.99 31.28 -1.47
CA PRO A 233 2.95 30.63 -2.78
C PRO A 233 4.35 30.44 -3.40
N GLU A 234 4.88 29.22 -3.35
CA GLU A 234 6.10 28.82 -4.05
C GLU A 234 5.82 28.26 -5.47
N PRO A 235 6.75 28.39 -6.43
CA PRO A 235 6.58 27.80 -7.77
C PRO A 235 6.37 26.27 -7.75
N LEU A 236 7.04 25.56 -6.83
CA LEU A 236 6.96 24.10 -6.69
C LEU A 236 5.59 23.62 -6.18
N PHE A 237 4.88 24.45 -5.42
CA PHE A 237 3.50 24.19 -5.02
C PHE A 237 2.58 24.12 -6.24
N TRP A 238 2.71 25.07 -7.18
CA TRP A 238 1.88 25.08 -8.40
C TRP A 238 2.15 23.86 -9.30
N ILE A 239 3.41 23.42 -9.37
CA ILE A 239 3.77 22.18 -10.06
C ILE A 239 3.07 20.98 -9.41
N LEU A 240 3.12 20.88 -8.08
CA LEU A 240 2.44 19.81 -7.35
C LEU A 240 0.92 19.85 -7.59
N PHE A 241 0.32 21.03 -7.51
CA PHE A 241 -1.11 21.24 -7.72
C PHE A 241 -1.55 20.74 -9.11
N VAL A 242 -0.80 21.08 -10.16
CA VAL A 242 -1.07 20.60 -11.53
C VAL A 242 -0.87 19.09 -11.63
N LEU A 243 0.20 18.54 -11.07
CA LEU A 243 0.48 17.10 -11.08
C LEU A 243 -0.63 16.30 -10.38
N VAL A 244 -1.07 16.73 -9.20
CA VAL A 244 -2.17 16.11 -8.46
C VAL A 244 -3.47 16.22 -9.26
N GLY A 245 -3.78 17.39 -9.82
CA GLY A 245 -4.96 17.60 -10.65
C GLY A 245 -5.02 16.66 -11.86
N ILE A 246 -3.91 16.53 -12.59
CA ILE A 246 -3.78 15.58 -13.71
C ILE A 246 -3.95 14.14 -13.22
N SER A 247 -3.28 13.76 -12.13
CA SER A 247 -3.35 12.41 -11.57
C SER A 247 -4.77 12.03 -11.14
N TYR A 248 -5.53 12.98 -10.56
CA TYR A 248 -6.90 12.76 -10.10
C TYR A 248 -7.84 12.63 -11.30
N GLY A 249 -7.69 13.47 -12.32
CA GLY A 249 -8.42 13.34 -13.58
C GLY A 249 -8.21 11.97 -14.24
N LEU A 250 -6.94 11.54 -14.37
CA LEU A 250 -6.59 10.23 -14.90
C LEU A 250 -7.10 9.07 -14.02
N GLY A 251 -7.02 9.21 -12.69
CA GLY A 251 -7.49 8.22 -11.73
C GLY A 251 -9.01 8.04 -11.76
N ILE A 252 -9.77 9.13 -11.86
CA ILE A 252 -11.23 9.11 -12.04
C ILE A 252 -11.58 8.45 -13.38
N TRP A 253 -10.95 8.88 -14.47
CA TRP A 253 -11.18 8.29 -15.80
C TRP A 253 -10.90 6.79 -15.82
N TYR A 254 -9.77 6.38 -15.24
CA TYR A 254 -9.39 4.98 -15.12
C TYR A 254 -10.38 4.20 -14.24
N GLY A 255 -10.79 4.75 -13.09
CA GLY A 255 -11.75 4.15 -12.17
C GLY A 255 -13.12 3.93 -12.82
N LEU A 256 -13.62 4.91 -13.59
CA LEU A 256 -14.86 4.79 -14.35
C LEU A 256 -14.76 3.72 -15.44
N LYS A 257 -13.66 3.70 -16.20
CA LYS A 257 -13.45 2.72 -17.27
C LYS A 257 -13.31 1.30 -16.74
N ALA A 258 -12.56 1.14 -15.65
CA ALA A 258 -12.31 -0.16 -15.01
C ALA A 258 -13.43 -0.61 -14.06
N HIS A 259 -14.52 0.17 -13.94
CA HIS A 259 -15.64 -0.09 -13.02
C HIS A 259 -15.16 -0.31 -11.57
N ASN A 260 -14.14 0.47 -11.17
CA ASN A 260 -13.46 0.35 -9.89
C ASN A 260 -13.75 1.57 -9.01
N THR A 261 -14.60 1.37 -8.01
CA THR A 261 -15.04 2.43 -7.09
C THR A 261 -13.93 2.93 -6.17
N PHE A 262 -12.85 2.17 -5.98
CA PHE A 262 -11.76 2.52 -5.07
C PHE A 262 -11.10 3.85 -5.43
N TYR A 263 -10.74 4.05 -6.70
CA TYR A 263 -10.08 5.28 -7.17
C TYR A 263 -10.98 6.51 -6.97
N LEU A 264 -12.28 6.36 -7.25
CA LEU A 264 -13.25 7.44 -7.04
C LEU A 264 -13.39 7.79 -5.56
N ALA A 265 -13.41 6.78 -4.68
CA ALA A 265 -13.53 6.97 -3.25
C ALA A 265 -12.33 7.72 -2.67
N ILE A 266 -11.10 7.27 -2.94
CA ILE A 266 -9.89 7.89 -2.38
C ILE A 266 -9.68 9.31 -2.90
N ILE A 267 -9.94 9.57 -4.19
CA ILE A 267 -9.77 10.89 -4.80
C ILE A 267 -10.81 11.86 -4.25
N SER A 268 -12.08 11.44 -4.19
CA SER A 268 -13.14 12.29 -3.63
C SER A 268 -12.89 12.60 -2.15
N PHE A 269 -12.41 11.61 -1.38
CA PHE A 269 -12.05 11.81 0.01
C PHE A 269 -10.89 12.80 0.16
N SER A 270 -9.86 12.71 -0.68
CA SER A 270 -8.79 13.71 -0.72
C SER A 270 -9.31 15.13 -1.02
N VAL A 271 -10.19 15.29 -2.01
CA VAL A 271 -10.78 16.59 -2.33
C VAL A 271 -11.56 17.15 -1.15
N ILE A 272 -12.33 16.31 -0.44
CA ILE A 272 -13.03 16.72 0.80
C ILE A 272 -12.02 17.24 1.83
N LEU A 273 -10.91 16.53 2.05
CA LEU A 273 -9.87 16.97 3.00
C LEU A 273 -9.21 18.29 2.57
N ILE A 274 -8.90 18.46 1.28
CA ILE A 274 -8.33 19.70 0.75
C ILE A 274 -9.29 20.88 0.96
N ILE A 275 -10.60 20.68 0.71
CA ILE A 275 -11.62 21.70 0.97
C ILE A 275 -11.70 22.01 2.47
N CYS A 276 -11.63 21.00 3.34
CA CYS A 276 -11.58 21.22 4.78
C CYS A 276 -10.38 22.08 5.18
N THR A 277 -9.20 21.82 4.60
CA THR A 277 -8.01 22.65 4.88
C THR A 277 -8.13 24.08 4.35
N LEU A 278 -8.79 24.27 3.21
CA LEU A 278 -9.09 25.61 2.69
C LEU A 278 -10.07 26.37 3.59
N LEU A 279 -11.13 25.71 4.07
CA LEU A 279 -12.06 26.28 5.04
C LEU A 279 -11.37 26.65 6.35
N LEU A 280 -10.44 25.82 6.82
CA LEU A 280 -9.62 26.12 8.00
C LEU A 280 -8.75 27.35 7.78
N ARG A 281 -8.14 27.52 6.61
CA ARG A 281 -7.30 28.68 6.31
C ARG A 281 -8.06 30.01 6.31
N VAL A 282 -9.31 30.00 5.85
CA VAL A 282 -10.19 31.19 5.82
C VAL A 282 -10.87 31.44 7.17
N SER A 283 -10.73 30.53 8.14
CA SER A 283 -11.38 30.61 9.44
C SER A 283 -10.78 31.67 10.34
N GLU A 284 -11.63 32.55 10.88
CA GLU A 284 -11.24 33.51 11.93
C GLU A 284 -11.73 33.11 13.35
N GLY A 285 -12.50 32.02 13.50
CA GLY A 285 -13.05 31.63 14.81
C GLY A 285 -13.56 30.20 14.91
N ALA A 286 -13.83 29.75 16.15
CA ALA A 286 -14.20 28.37 16.47
C ALA A 286 -15.48 27.87 15.77
N GLY A 287 -16.38 28.78 15.34
CA GLY A 287 -17.58 28.43 14.59
C GLY A 287 -17.32 27.72 13.26
N MET A 288 -16.16 27.96 12.62
CA MET A 288 -15.81 27.26 11.37
C MET A 288 -15.62 25.75 11.58
N LEU A 289 -15.15 25.33 12.76
CA LEU A 289 -14.99 23.89 13.06
C LEU A 289 -16.33 23.16 13.01
N PHE A 290 -17.41 23.81 13.44
CA PHE A 290 -18.77 23.28 13.32
C PHE A 290 -19.20 23.16 11.85
N ILE A 291 -18.93 24.19 11.04
CA ILE A 291 -19.22 24.19 9.59
C ILE A 291 -18.45 23.07 8.88
N ILE A 292 -17.17 22.90 9.20
CA ILE A 292 -16.33 21.81 8.67
C ILE A 292 -16.91 20.46 9.08
N GLY A 293 -17.35 20.30 10.33
CA GLY A 293 -18.04 19.08 10.78
C GLY A 293 -19.29 18.76 9.94
N LEU A 294 -20.16 19.76 9.72
CA LEU A 294 -21.34 19.60 8.85
C LEU A 294 -20.96 19.28 7.41
N PHE A 295 -19.93 19.95 6.87
CA PHE A 295 -19.43 19.71 5.52
C PHE A 295 -18.89 18.29 5.37
N ILE A 296 -18.12 17.77 6.33
CA ILE A 296 -17.62 16.39 6.32
C ILE A 296 -18.79 15.40 6.31
N ILE A 297 -19.75 15.57 7.23
CA ILE A 297 -20.92 14.66 7.31
C ILE A 297 -21.70 14.69 5.99
N GLY A 298 -21.99 15.88 5.44
CA GLY A 298 -22.75 16.02 4.21
C GLY A 298 -22.01 15.45 2.99
N SER A 299 -20.75 15.85 2.80
CA SER A 299 -19.93 15.44 1.66
C SER A 299 -19.63 13.94 1.64
N VAL A 300 -19.30 13.35 2.79
CA VAL A 300 -19.08 11.90 2.92
C VAL A 300 -20.38 11.12 2.66
N THR A 301 -21.51 11.61 3.18
CA THR A 301 -22.83 10.98 2.93
C THR A 301 -23.19 10.99 1.44
N VAL A 302 -23.00 12.13 0.77
CA VAL A 302 -23.21 12.26 -0.68
C VAL A 302 -22.26 11.36 -1.45
N LEU A 303 -20.99 11.31 -1.07
CA LEU A 303 -19.99 10.44 -1.68
C LEU A 303 -20.40 8.97 -1.60
N ILE A 304 -20.77 8.48 -0.41
CA ILE A 304 -21.23 7.10 -0.21
C ILE A 304 -22.44 6.81 -1.09
N LYS A 305 -23.42 7.73 -1.14
CA LYS A 305 -24.62 7.57 -1.97
C LYS A 305 -24.26 7.44 -3.46
N ILE A 306 -23.41 8.33 -3.98
CA ILE A 306 -22.95 8.30 -5.38
C ILE A 306 -22.20 7.01 -5.69
N LEU A 307 -21.27 6.59 -4.81
CA LEU A 307 -20.51 5.35 -4.99
C LEU A 307 -21.41 4.12 -4.99
N MET A 308 -22.41 4.06 -4.10
CA MET A 308 -23.39 2.97 -4.07
C MET A 308 -24.27 2.95 -5.33
N GLU A 309 -24.68 4.11 -5.84
CA GLU A 309 -25.44 4.22 -7.09
C GLU A 309 -24.62 3.77 -8.30
N LEU A 310 -23.35 4.19 -8.39
CA LEU A 310 -22.41 3.74 -9.43
C LEU A 310 -22.17 2.23 -9.36
N GLN A 311 -21.88 1.70 -8.17
CA GLN A 311 -21.67 0.27 -7.98
C GLN A 311 -22.91 -0.54 -8.41
N ARG A 312 -24.11 -0.10 -8.02
CA ARG A 312 -25.37 -0.71 -8.47
C ARG A 312 -25.58 -0.64 -9.98
N LYS A 313 -25.05 0.38 -10.65
CA LYS A 313 -25.14 0.54 -12.10
C LYS A 313 -24.16 -0.37 -12.84
N TRP A 314 -23.02 -0.66 -12.23
CA TRP A 314 -21.95 -1.49 -12.76
C TRP A 314 -22.12 -3.00 -12.52
N THR A 315 -22.81 -3.39 -11.44
CA THR A 315 -23.18 -4.80 -11.19
C THR A 315 -24.46 -5.23 -11.91
N ARG A 316 -25.03 -4.37 -12.76
CA ARG A 316 -26.11 -4.71 -13.69
C ARG A 316 -25.54 -5.11 -15.04
#